data_AF-A0A9P1FVH6-F1
#
_entry.id   AF-A0A9P1FVH6-F1
#
_cell.length_a   1.000
_cell.length_b   1.000
_cell.length_c   1.000
_cell.angle_alpha   90.00
_cell.angle_beta   90.00
_cell.angle_gamma   90.00
#
_symmetry.space_group_name_H-M   'P 1'
#
loop_
_entity.id
_entity.type
_entity.pdbx_description
1 polymer ?
#
loop_
_entity_poly.entity_id
_entity_poly.type
_entity_poly.pdbx_seq_one_letter_code
_entity_poly.pdbx_strand_id
1 'polypeptide(L)'
;MLPYYLMILPSWICLAILLPLVQTFHALQHESADRKLWLFYWCLYCVASIFLYYFEWLICIPFYVISFYVDIYYETQLLVIFWLVYPKTLGIKNLQALVETQSQTILEGGTEIVKGYAKIAYGQFLELTGRS
;
A
#
# COMPACT_ATOMS: atom_id res chain seq x y z
N MET A 1 6.10 -29.58 -2.23
CA MET A 1 7.14 -28.53 -2.28
C MET A 1 7.26 -27.90 -3.67
N LEU A 2 7.61 -28.62 -4.75
CA LEU A 2 7.77 -28.03 -6.11
C LEU A 2 6.49 -27.65 -6.90
N PRO A 3 5.35 -28.37 -6.85
CA PRO A 3 4.20 -28.03 -7.70
C PRO A 3 3.44 -26.77 -7.21
N TYR A 4 3.59 -26.39 -5.95
CA TYR A 4 2.87 -25.27 -5.34
C TYR A 4 3.39 -23.91 -5.85
N TYR A 5 4.72 -23.77 -5.91
CA TYR A 5 5.36 -22.56 -6.41
C TYR A 5 5.04 -22.30 -7.89
N LEU A 6 4.94 -23.37 -8.69
CA LEU A 6 4.55 -23.32 -10.11
C LEU A 6 3.09 -22.90 -10.33
N MET A 7 2.20 -23.05 -9.34
CA MET A 7 0.79 -22.64 -9.45
C MET A 7 0.53 -21.28 -8.80
N ILE A 8 1.12 -21.02 -7.64
CA ILE A 8 0.92 -19.78 -6.88
C ILE A 8 1.54 -18.59 -7.60
N LEU A 9 2.77 -18.70 -8.07
CA LEU A 9 3.49 -17.58 -8.65
C LEU A 9 2.81 -17.04 -9.93
N PRO A 10 2.39 -17.87 -10.91
CA PRO A 10 1.63 -17.35 -12.04
C PRO A 10 0.24 -16.85 -11.63
N SER A 11 -0.44 -17.49 -10.66
CA SER A 11 -1.72 -16.99 -10.15
C SER A 11 -1.58 -15.61 -9.52
N TRP A 12 -0.50 -15.39 -8.79
CA TRP A 12 -0.16 -14.11 -8.18
C TRP A 12 0.10 -13.05 -9.24
N ILE A 13 0.90 -13.35 -10.27
CA ILE A 13 1.13 -12.41 -11.38
C ILE A 13 -0.20 -12.07 -12.08
N CYS A 14 -1.04 -13.08 -12.33
CA CYS A 14 -2.34 -12.87 -12.97
C CYS A 14 -3.25 -11.95 -12.14
N LEU A 15 -3.34 -12.16 -10.82
CA LEU A 15 -4.26 -11.43 -9.95
C LEU A 15 -3.71 -10.07 -9.50
N ALA A 16 -2.44 -10.00 -9.13
CA ALA A 16 -1.82 -8.80 -8.56
C ALA A 16 -1.39 -7.80 -9.64
N ILE A 17 -1.09 -8.28 -10.85
CA ILE A 17 -0.54 -7.45 -11.94
C ILE A 17 -1.48 -7.45 -13.15
N LEU A 18 -1.72 -8.60 -13.80
CA LEU A 18 -2.42 -8.61 -15.10
C LEU A 18 -3.87 -8.12 -14.99
N LEU A 19 -4.62 -8.59 -14.00
CA LEU A 19 -6.01 -8.19 -13.80
C LEU A 19 -6.16 -6.67 -13.54
N PRO A 20 -5.47 -6.06 -12.56
CA PRO A 20 -5.54 -4.61 -12.34
C PRO A 20 -4.99 -3.83 -13.53
N LEU A 21 -4.02 -4.36 -14.27
CA LEU A 21 -3.45 -3.72 -15.46
C LEU A 21 -4.46 -3.65 -16.61
N VAL A 22 -5.20 -4.74 -16.87
CA VAL A 22 -6.32 -4.74 -17.83
C VAL A 22 -7.40 -3.74 -17.40
N GLN A 23 -7.76 -3.72 -16.12
CA GLN A 23 -8.75 -2.78 -15.59
C GLN A 23 -8.28 -1.32 -15.68
N THR A 24 -6.99 -1.08 -15.43
CA THR A 24 -6.36 0.24 -15.57
C THR A 24 -6.44 0.71 -17.02
N PHE A 25 -6.06 -0.15 -17.99
CA PHE A 25 -6.15 0.20 -19.41
C PHE A 25 -7.59 0.43 -19.87
N HIS A 26 -8.52 -0.43 -19.44
CA HIS A 26 -9.93 -0.25 -19.74
C HIS A 26 -10.47 1.07 -19.16
N ALA A 27 -10.11 1.39 -17.91
CA ALA A 27 -10.48 2.64 -17.26
C ALA A 27 -9.87 3.87 -17.92
N LEU A 28 -8.63 3.77 -18.44
CA LEU A 28 -7.94 4.84 -19.16
C LEU A 28 -8.57 5.08 -20.54
N GLN A 29 -8.86 4.01 -21.29
CA GLN A 29 -9.42 4.08 -22.63
C GLN A 29 -10.84 4.68 -22.63
N HIS A 30 -11.65 4.38 -21.60
CA HIS A 30 -13.00 4.92 -21.45
C HIS A 30 -13.09 6.19 -20.62
N GLU A 31 -11.94 6.78 -20.25
CA GLU A 31 -11.88 7.99 -19.40
C GLU A 31 -12.72 7.91 -18.10
N SER A 32 -12.89 6.71 -17.57
CA SER A 32 -13.76 6.46 -16.42
C SER A 32 -13.27 7.21 -15.15
N ALA A 33 -14.19 7.41 -14.21
CA ALA A 33 -13.86 7.97 -12.89
C ALA A 33 -12.91 7.07 -12.09
N ASP A 34 -12.85 5.77 -12.43
CA ASP A 34 -12.05 4.76 -11.72
C ASP A 34 -10.55 4.86 -12.02
N ARG A 35 -10.12 5.75 -12.94
CA ARG A 35 -8.69 6.02 -13.21
C ARG A 35 -7.90 6.35 -11.95
N LYS A 36 -8.47 7.18 -11.07
CA LYS A 36 -7.81 7.57 -9.80
C LYS A 36 -7.69 6.39 -8.84
N LEU A 37 -8.71 5.54 -8.80
CA LEU A 37 -8.74 4.35 -7.97
C LEU A 37 -7.65 3.35 -8.40
N TRP A 38 -7.46 3.15 -9.70
CA TRP A 38 -6.39 2.27 -10.21
C TRP A 38 -4.99 2.88 -10.02
N LEU A 39 -4.83 4.20 -10.14
CA LEU A 39 -3.57 4.85 -9.77
C LEU A 39 -3.25 4.67 -8.27
N PHE A 40 -4.27 4.80 -7.41
CA PHE A 40 -4.15 4.53 -5.98
C PHE A 40 -3.74 3.07 -5.72
N TYR A 41 -4.30 2.10 -6.46
CA TYR A 41 -3.86 0.71 -6.42
C TYR A 41 -2.37 0.56 -6.67
N TRP A 42 -1.87 1.14 -7.76
CA TRP A 42 -0.46 1.00 -8.14
C TRP A 42 0.47 1.66 -7.12
N CYS A 43 0.09 2.82 -6.57
CA CYS A 43 0.83 3.43 -5.47
C CYS A 43 0.86 2.52 -4.24
N LEU A 44 -0.30 2.00 -3.82
CA LEU A 44 -0.39 1.09 -2.68
C LEU A 44 0.39 -0.19 -2.93
N TYR A 45 0.33 -0.75 -4.14
CA TYR A 45 1.08 -1.94 -4.55
C TYR A 45 2.59 -1.71 -4.47
N CYS A 46 3.09 -0.56 -4.93
CA CYS A 46 4.51 -0.21 -4.80
C CYS A 46 4.93 -0.09 -3.33
N VAL A 47 4.18 0.66 -2.52
CA VAL A 47 4.47 0.83 -1.09
C VAL A 47 4.42 -0.50 -0.36
N ALA A 48 3.39 -1.31 -0.61
CA ALA A 48 3.24 -2.64 -0.02
C ALA A 48 4.35 -3.58 -0.47
N SER A 49 4.79 -3.54 -1.74
CA SER A 49 5.89 -4.36 -2.24
C SER A 49 7.20 -4.02 -1.54
N ILE A 50 7.50 -2.72 -1.35
CA ILE A 50 8.68 -2.26 -0.59
C ILE A 50 8.56 -2.69 0.87
N PHE A 51 7.40 -2.45 1.48
CA PHE A 51 7.16 -2.82 2.87
C PHE A 51 7.32 -4.32 3.11
N LEU A 52 6.68 -5.15 2.27
CA LEU A 52 6.82 -6.60 2.34
C LEU A 52 8.28 -7.02 2.11
N TYR A 53 9.01 -6.43 1.15
CA TYR A 53 10.42 -6.77 0.96
C TYR A 53 11.27 -6.60 2.23
N TYR A 54 11.00 -5.58 3.06
CA TYR A 54 11.75 -5.33 4.30
C TYR A 54 11.16 -5.99 5.55
N PHE A 55 9.83 -6.17 5.61
CA PHE A 55 9.10 -6.62 6.80
C PHE A 55 8.41 -7.97 6.64
N GLU A 56 8.56 -8.66 5.50
CA GLU A 56 8.00 -9.99 5.28
C GLU A 56 8.43 -10.94 6.39
N TRP A 57 9.69 -10.89 6.83
CA TRP A 57 10.17 -11.71 7.94
C TRP A 57 9.35 -11.49 9.23
N LEU A 58 8.95 -10.25 9.53
CA LEU A 58 8.17 -9.92 10.72
C LEU A 58 6.73 -10.44 10.60
N ILE A 59 6.14 -10.32 9.41
CA ILE A 59 4.78 -10.80 9.13
C ILE A 59 4.75 -12.32 9.12
N CYS A 60 5.82 -12.99 8.69
CA CYS A 60 5.92 -14.45 8.68
C CYS A 60 6.04 -15.06 10.09
N ILE A 61 6.54 -14.33 11.10
CA ILE A 61 6.73 -14.84 12.48
C ILE A 61 5.46 -15.50 13.08
N PRO A 62 4.27 -14.86 13.09
CA PRO A 62 3.06 -15.51 13.60
C PRO A 62 2.66 -16.77 12.82
N PHE A 63 3.00 -16.86 11.53
CA PHE A 63 2.75 -18.04 10.71
C PHE A 63 3.79 -19.16 10.95
N TYR A 64 5.00 -18.83 11.37
CA TYR A 64 6.03 -19.81 11.77
C TYR A 64 5.63 -20.59 13.03
N VAL A 65 4.96 -19.95 13.99
CA VAL A 65 4.50 -20.62 15.24
C VAL A 65 3.43 -21.68 14.96
N ILE A 66 2.69 -21.54 13.85
CA ILE A 66 1.69 -22.50 13.39
C ILE A 66 2.34 -23.68 12.61
N SER A 67 3.69 -23.72 12.56
CA SER A 67 4.60 -24.83 12.22
C SER A 67 4.44 -25.57 10.87
N PHE A 68 3.37 -25.37 10.09
CA PHE A 68 3.13 -26.17 8.87
C PHE A 68 2.87 -25.37 7.59
N TYR A 69 2.67 -24.05 7.63
CA TYR A 69 2.00 -23.36 6.52
C TYR A 69 2.65 -22.05 6.06
N VAL A 70 3.85 -22.16 5.49
CA VAL A 70 4.31 -21.18 4.49
C VAL A 70 3.28 -21.06 3.35
N ASP A 71 2.57 -22.15 3.04
CA ASP A 71 1.52 -22.20 2.03
C ASP A 71 0.29 -21.31 2.38
N ILE A 72 -0.18 -21.27 3.64
CA ILE A 72 -1.31 -20.41 4.06
C ILE A 72 -0.96 -18.93 3.94
N TYR A 73 0.29 -18.55 4.19
CA TYR A 73 0.69 -17.15 4.05
C TYR A 73 0.48 -16.65 2.62
N TYR A 74 0.97 -17.40 1.63
CA TYR A 74 0.82 -17.05 0.21
C TYR A 74 -0.64 -17.17 -0.27
N GLU A 75 -1.39 -18.15 0.21
CA GLU A 75 -2.83 -18.26 -0.06
C GLU A 75 -3.61 -17.06 0.50
N THR A 76 -3.31 -16.65 1.73
CA THR A 76 -3.96 -15.50 2.36
C THR A 76 -3.60 -14.22 1.61
N GLN A 77 -2.33 -14.07 1.22
CA GLN A 77 -1.90 -12.93 0.39
C GLN A 77 -2.64 -12.89 -0.95
N LEU A 78 -2.80 -14.03 -1.62
CA LEU A 78 -3.59 -14.14 -2.85
C LEU A 78 -5.06 -13.80 -2.63
N LEU A 79 -5.67 -14.28 -1.55
CA LEU A 79 -7.07 -13.96 -1.21
C LEU A 79 -7.27 -12.48 -0.92
N VAL A 80 -6.33 -11.84 -0.22
CA VAL A 80 -6.35 -10.40 0.05
C VAL A 80 -6.24 -9.61 -1.25
N ILE A 81 -5.30 -9.96 -2.13
CA ILE A 81 -5.14 -9.32 -3.45
C ILE A 81 -6.40 -9.53 -4.30
N PHE A 82 -6.94 -10.75 -4.30
CA PHE A 82 -8.19 -11.05 -5.00
C PHE A 82 -9.31 -10.16 -4.49
N TRP A 83 -9.50 -10.05 -3.18
CA TRP A 83 -10.54 -9.19 -2.59
C TRP A 83 -10.36 -7.70 -2.91
N LEU A 84 -9.12 -7.22 -2.95
CA LEU A 84 -8.74 -5.84 -3.30
C LEU A 84 -9.09 -5.49 -4.75
N VAL A 85 -8.74 -6.39 -5.68
CA VAL A 85 -8.77 -6.15 -7.13
C VAL A 85 -10.09 -6.63 -7.75
N TYR A 86 -10.83 -7.51 -7.07
CA TYR A 86 -12.05 -8.09 -7.62
C TYR A 86 -13.12 -7.00 -7.84
N PRO A 87 -13.62 -6.85 -9.08
CA PRO A 87 -14.42 -5.69 -9.49
C PRO A 87 -15.78 -5.60 -8.82
N LYS A 88 -16.30 -6.69 -8.23
CA LYS A 88 -17.56 -6.67 -7.48
C LYS A 88 -17.42 -6.30 -6.01
N THR A 89 -16.28 -6.62 -5.39
CA THR A 89 -16.05 -6.29 -3.98
C THR A 89 -15.54 -4.87 -3.83
N LEU A 90 -14.86 -4.32 -4.85
CA LEU A 90 -14.27 -2.97 -4.84
C LEU A 90 -13.56 -2.68 -3.51
N GLY A 91 -12.86 -3.67 -2.94
CA GLY A 91 -12.22 -3.55 -1.63
C GLY A 91 -11.27 -2.36 -1.59
N ILE A 92 -10.61 -2.09 -2.72
CA ILE A 92 -9.77 -0.92 -2.89
C ILE A 92 -10.49 0.42 -2.74
N LYS A 93 -11.76 0.52 -3.14
CA LYS A 93 -12.56 1.75 -2.98
C LYS A 93 -12.82 2.05 -1.52
N ASN A 94 -13.06 1.01 -0.71
CA ASN A 94 -13.22 1.16 0.74
C ASN A 94 -11.92 1.59 1.41
N LEU A 95 -10.79 1.02 0.98
CA LEU A 95 -9.46 1.42 1.44
C LEU A 95 -9.13 2.87 1.07
N GLN A 96 -9.43 3.26 -0.17
CA GLN A 96 -9.26 4.64 -0.63
C GLN A 96 -10.11 5.59 0.22
N ALA A 97 -11.39 5.28 0.46
CA ALA A 97 -12.27 6.11 1.29
C ALA A 97 -11.77 6.23 2.74
N LEU A 98 -11.23 5.15 3.31
CA LEU A 98 -10.66 5.14 4.65
C LEU A 98 -9.40 6.01 4.74
N VAL A 99 -8.52 5.89 3.74
CA VAL A 99 -7.31 6.74 3.63
C VAL A 99 -7.68 8.19 3.42
N GLU A 100 -8.64 8.51 2.55
CA GLU A 100 -9.13 9.87 2.34
C GLU A 100 -9.68 10.47 3.64
N THR A 101 -10.46 9.71 4.40
CA THR A 101 -11.00 10.13 5.70
C THR A 101 -9.90 10.45 6.70
N GLN A 102 -8.85 9.63 6.78
CA GLN A 102 -7.74 9.86 7.73
C GLN A 102 -6.70 10.86 7.22
N SER A 103 -6.57 11.03 5.91
CA SER A 103 -5.58 11.92 5.31
C SER A 103 -5.79 13.37 5.73
N GLN A 104 -7.04 13.81 5.94
CA GLN A 104 -7.32 15.16 6.44
C GLN A 104 -6.73 15.36 7.85
N THR A 105 -6.94 14.39 8.74
CA THR A 105 -6.37 14.42 10.10
C THR A 105 -4.85 14.33 10.10
N ILE A 106 -4.27 13.50 9.22
CA ILE A 106 -2.81 13.34 9.09
C ILE A 106 -2.17 14.60 8.50
N LEU A 107 -2.81 15.23 7.51
CA LEU A 107 -2.34 16.47 6.90
C LEU A 107 -2.37 17.62 7.91
N GLU A 108 -3.45 17.77 8.68
CA GLU A 108 -3.54 18.78 9.74
C GLU A 108 -2.45 18.59 10.80
N GLY A 109 -2.30 17.36 11.32
CA GLY A 109 -1.25 17.04 12.29
C GLY A 109 0.16 17.22 11.74
N GLY A 110 0.41 16.79 10.49
CA GLY A 110 1.71 16.93 9.83
C GLY A 110 2.10 18.38 9.57
N THR A 111 1.14 19.22 9.17
CA THR A 111 1.37 20.65 8.91
C THR A 111 1.74 21.38 10.21
N GLU A 112 1.11 21.03 11.33
CA GLU A 112 1.43 21.59 12.64
C GLU A 112 2.83 21.15 13.14
N ILE A 113 3.22 19.89 12.92
CA ILE A 113 4.57 19.41 13.23
C ILE A 113 5.62 20.17 12.42
N VAL A 114 5.42 20.32 11.10
CA VAL A 114 6.36 21.04 10.22
C VAL A 114 6.47 22.51 10.62
N LYS A 115 5.36 23.19 10.91
CA LYS A 115 5.39 24.57 11.43
C LYS A 115 6.13 24.66 12.76
N GLY A 116 5.94 23.68 13.66
CA GLY A 116 6.65 23.59 14.92
C GLY A 116 8.17 23.51 14.72
N TYR A 117 8.63 22.61 13.86
CA TYR A 117 10.06 22.49 13.53
C TYR A 117 10.61 23.72 12.81
N ALA A 118 9.85 24.32 11.89
CA ALA A 118 10.25 25.55 11.20
C ALA A 118 10.41 26.72 12.18
N LYS A 119 9.51 26.83 13.17
CA LYS A 119 9.58 27.87 14.20
C LYS A 119 10.78 27.66 15.14
N ILE A 120 11.08 26.41 15.50
CA ILE A 120 12.27 26.06 16.30
C ILE A 120 13.55 26.38 15.52
N ALA A 121 13.64 25.97 14.26
CA ALA A 121 14.80 26.23 13.40
C ALA A 121 15.02 27.73 13.17
N TYR A 122 13.93 28.48 12.94
CA TYR A 122 14.00 29.94 12.78
C TYR A 122 14.40 30.66 14.07
N GLY A 123 13.90 30.21 15.23
CA GLY A 123 14.31 30.73 16.54
C GLY A 123 15.80 30.50 16.81
N GLN A 124 16.29 29.28 16.56
CA GLN A 124 17.71 28.96 16.68
C GLN A 124 18.58 29.77 15.71
N PHE A 125 18.11 29.98 14.48
CA PHE A 125 18.83 30.79 13.49
C PHE A 125 18.93 32.26 13.93
N LEU A 126 17.84 32.86 14.44
CA LEU A 126 17.85 34.23 14.96
C LEU A 126 18.74 34.40 16.19
N GLU A 127 18.75 33.43 17.12
CA GLU A 127 19.66 33.45 18.27
C GLU A 127 21.14 33.37 17.87
N LEU A 128 21.45 32.63 16.79
CA LEU A 128 22.81 32.55 16.25
C LEU A 128 23.24 33.83 15.52
N THR A 129 22.30 34.51 14.86
CA THR A 129 22.59 35.72 14.07
C THR A 129 22.56 37.00 14.92
N GLY A 130 21.78 37.03 16.01
CA GLY A 130 21.71 38.16 16.94
C GLY A 130 22.81 38.21 18.00
N ARG A 131 23.72 37.23 18.01
CA ARG A 131 24.88 37.14 18.91
C ARG A 131 26.21 37.58 18.28
N SER A 132 26.20 38.06 17.03
CA SER A 132 27.34 38.75 16.38
C SER A 132 27.16 40.25 16.39
#